data_AF-A0A7S4BNT0-F1
#
_entry.id   AF-A0A7S4BNT0-F1
#
_cell.length_a   1.000
_cell.length_b   1.000
_cell.length_c   1.000
_cell.angle_alpha   90.00
_cell.angle_beta   90.00
_cell.angle_gamma   90.00
#
_symmetry.space_group_name_H-M   'P 1'
#
loop_
_entity.id
_entity.type
_entity.pdbx_description
1 polymer ?
#
loop_
_entity_poly.entity_id
_entity_poly.type
_entity_poly.pdbx_seq_one_letter_code
_entity_poly.pdbx_strand_id
1 'polypeptide(L)'
;TYEANFGEAPAGDITEIPEEKVPEHDLLVGGFPCQAFSRAGEQLGFEADGLFWEVVRVARHHRPAAILLENVPNLLSIDAGHAAHTLVAALVAEKYSVRLTVLNAA
;
A
#
# COMPACT_ATOMS: atom_id res chain seq x y z
N THR A 1 -21.88 2.77 -3.88
CA THR A 1 -21.08 3.66 -3.01
C THR A 1 -20.11 4.46 -3.85
N TYR A 2 -19.02 3.88 -4.37
CA TYR A 2 -18.04 4.63 -5.19
C TYR A 2 -18.65 5.15 -6.50
N GLU A 3 -19.17 4.26 -7.34
CA GLU A 3 -19.82 4.61 -8.61
C GLU A 3 -20.99 5.59 -8.43
N ALA A 4 -21.79 5.42 -7.38
CA ALA A 4 -22.89 6.34 -7.08
C ALA A 4 -22.44 7.78 -6.77
N ASN A 5 -21.20 7.98 -6.32
CA ASN A 5 -20.65 9.31 -5.99
C ASN A 5 -19.75 9.88 -7.10
N PHE A 6 -19.07 9.03 -7.88
CA PHE A 6 -18.06 9.46 -8.85
C PHE A 6 -18.39 9.09 -10.31
N GLY A 7 -19.42 8.27 -10.57
CA GLY A 7 -19.78 7.80 -11.90
C GLY A 7 -18.81 6.77 -12.50
N GLU A 8 -17.84 6.30 -11.71
CA GLU A 8 -16.80 5.38 -12.13
C GLU A 8 -16.88 4.08 -11.32
N ALA A 9 -16.73 2.94 -11.99
CA ALA A 9 -16.65 1.64 -11.34
C ALA A 9 -15.17 1.23 -11.18
N PRO A 10 -14.69 0.91 -9.96
CA PRO A 10 -13.35 0.35 -9.78
C PRO A 10 -13.15 -0.92 -10.60
N ALA A 11 -11.96 -1.08 -11.17
CA ALA A 11 -11.67 -2.11 -12.18
C ALA A 11 -11.67 -3.57 -11.67
N GLY A 12 -11.70 -3.80 -10.36
CA GLY A 12 -11.77 -5.14 -9.76
C GLY A 12 -10.54 -5.48 -8.91
N ASP A 13 -10.22 -6.78 -8.86
CA ASP A 13 -9.07 -7.30 -8.11
C ASP A 13 -7.75 -6.87 -8.77
N ILE A 14 -6.94 -6.09 -8.05
CA ILE A 14 -5.68 -5.56 -8.57
C ILE A 14 -4.66 -6.66 -8.92
N THR A 15 -4.76 -7.84 -8.30
CA THR A 15 -3.87 -8.98 -8.59
C THR A 15 -4.10 -9.57 -9.99
N GLU A 16 -5.27 -9.32 -10.59
CA GLU A 16 -5.62 -9.76 -11.94
C GLU A 16 -5.44 -8.66 -13.00
N ILE A 17 -5.04 -7.46 -12.60
CA ILE A 17 -4.89 -6.29 -13.47
C ILE A 17 -3.40 -6.08 -13.80
N PRO A 18 -2.99 -6.28 -15.06
CA PRO A 18 -1.62 -5.98 -15.50
C PRO A 18 -1.27 -4.51 -15.32
N GLU A 19 -0.02 -4.21 -14.96
CA GLU A 19 0.44 -2.86 -14.68
C GLU A 19 0.29 -1.92 -15.88
N GLU A 20 0.34 -2.44 -17.11
CA GLU A 20 0.17 -1.68 -18.35
C GLU A 20 -1.27 -1.15 -18.52
N LYS A 21 -2.24 -1.77 -17.83
CA LYS A 21 -3.64 -1.29 -17.83
C LYS A 21 -3.89 -0.20 -16.80
N VAL A 22 -2.97 -0.01 -15.84
CA VAL A 22 -3.03 1.12 -14.93
C VAL A 22 -2.57 2.36 -15.70
N PRO A 23 -3.34 3.46 -15.74
CA PRO A 23 -2.92 4.68 -16.42
C PRO A 23 -1.64 5.26 -15.81
N GLU A 24 -0.84 5.95 -16.63
CA GLU A 24 0.27 6.77 -16.15
C GLU A 24 -0.24 7.84 -15.18
N HIS A 25 0.50 8.07 -14.10
CA HIS A 25 0.07 8.95 -13.01
C HIS A 25 1.28 9.52 -12.26
N ASP A 26 1.10 10.71 -11.70
CA ASP A 26 2.12 11.37 -10.87
C ASP A 26 2.07 10.93 -9.39
N LEU A 27 0.90 10.50 -8.91
CA LEU A 27 0.66 10.16 -7.51
C LEU A 27 -0.06 8.82 -7.39
N LEU A 28 0.57 7.86 -6.71
CA LEU A 28 -0.03 6.59 -6.34
C LEU A 28 -0.53 6.65 -4.88
N VAL A 29 -1.84 6.47 -4.67
CA VAL A 29 -2.45 6.47 -3.34
C VAL A 29 -3.02 5.09 -3.03
N GLY A 30 -2.80 4.57 -1.82
CA GLY A 30 -3.35 3.27 -1.44
C GLY A 30 -3.48 3.07 0.07
N GLY A 31 -4.64 2.58 0.51
CA GLY A 31 -4.84 1.97 1.82
C GLY A 31 -4.98 0.47 1.61
N PHE A 32 -3.88 -0.28 1.71
CA PHE A 32 -3.90 -1.74 1.52
C PHE A 32 -4.45 -2.42 2.79
N PRO A 33 -5.04 -3.64 2.67
CA PRO A 33 -5.76 -4.27 3.77
C PRO A 33 -4.93 -4.37 5.05
N CYS A 34 -5.49 -3.93 6.18
CA CYS A 34 -4.75 -3.86 7.45
C CYS A 34 -4.85 -5.13 8.30
N GLN A 35 -5.59 -6.15 7.87
CA GLN A 35 -5.93 -7.33 8.67
C GLN A 35 -4.69 -8.07 9.17
N ALA A 36 -3.66 -8.21 8.31
CA ALA A 36 -2.41 -8.87 8.67
C ALA A 36 -1.54 -8.03 9.64
N PHE A 37 -1.82 -6.73 9.77
CA PHE A 37 -1.08 -5.78 10.60
C PHE A 37 -1.86 -5.31 11.83
N SER A 38 -3.14 -5.67 11.95
CA SER A 38 -4.01 -5.25 13.04
C SER A 38 -3.79 -6.10 14.30
N ARG A 39 -3.91 -5.46 15.47
CA ARG A 39 -3.87 -6.15 16.77
C ARG A 39 -5.01 -7.15 16.97
N ALA A 40 -6.09 -7.00 16.21
CA ALA A 40 -7.25 -7.88 16.24
C ALA A 40 -7.13 -9.10 15.32
N GLY A 41 -6.04 -9.22 14.54
CA GLY A 41 -5.79 -10.35 13.63
C GLY A 41 -4.61 -11.23 14.08
N GLU A 42 -4.24 -12.18 13.21
CA GLU A 42 -3.16 -13.18 13.43
C GLU A 42 -1.74 -12.57 13.44
N GLN A 43 -1.59 -11.31 13.05
CA GLN A 43 -0.32 -10.57 13.06
C GLN A 43 0.82 -11.23 12.24
N LEU A 44 0.46 -11.83 11.10
CA LEU A 44 1.39 -12.51 10.19
C LEU A 44 2.14 -11.55 9.25
N GLY A 45 1.86 -10.25 9.30
CA GLY A 45 2.56 -9.25 8.48
C GLY A 45 2.46 -9.52 6.98
N PHE A 46 3.55 -9.26 6.24
CA PHE A 46 3.59 -9.46 4.79
C PHE A 46 3.58 -10.94 4.35
N GLU A 47 3.65 -11.91 5.27
CA GLU A 47 3.46 -13.32 4.93
C GLU A 47 1.98 -13.63 4.64
N ALA A 48 1.04 -12.84 5.18
CA ALA A 48 -0.40 -13.02 4.97
C ALA A 48 -1.05 -11.90 4.12
N ASP A 49 -0.33 -10.83 3.81
CA ASP A 49 -0.82 -9.75 2.94
C ASP A 49 0.14 -9.46 1.79
N GLY A 50 -0.32 -9.81 0.58
CA GLY A 50 0.42 -9.61 -0.66
C GLY A 50 0.16 -8.26 -1.35
N LEU A 51 -0.86 -7.50 -0.94
CA LEU A 51 -1.33 -6.35 -1.74
C LEU A 51 -0.42 -5.13 -1.67
N PHE A 52 0.45 -5.03 -0.66
CA PHE A 52 1.54 -4.08 -0.69
C PHE A 52 2.49 -4.33 -1.88
N TRP A 53 2.71 -5.59 -2.28
CA TRP A 53 3.56 -5.90 -3.41
C TRP A 53 2.93 -5.49 -4.75
N GLU A 54 1.60 -5.39 -4.82
CA GLU A 54 0.91 -4.84 -5.98
C GLU A 54 1.15 -3.33 -6.13
N VAL A 55 1.25 -2.60 -5.01
CA VAL A 55 1.70 -1.20 -5.01
C VAL A 55 3.12 -1.11 -5.58
N VAL A 56 4.04 -1.98 -5.12
CA VAL A 56 5.43 -2.01 -5.60
C VAL A 56 5.49 -2.36 -7.09
N ARG A 57 4.67 -3.31 -7.56
CA ARG A 57 4.56 -3.71 -8.96
C ARG A 57 4.17 -2.51 -9.84
N VAL A 58 3.09 -1.81 -9.48
CA VAL A 58 2.62 -0.62 -10.22
C VAL A 58 3.64 0.51 -10.16
N ALA A 59 4.22 0.78 -8.98
CA ALA A 59 5.21 1.83 -8.80
C ALA A 59 6.51 1.58 -9.57
N ARG A 60 6.92 0.31 -9.72
CA ARG A 60 8.10 -0.07 -10.51
C ARG A 60 7.87 0.18 -12.00
N HIS A 61 6.67 -0.08 -12.50
CA HIS A 61 6.34 0.14 -13.91
C HIS A 61 6.20 1.63 -14.23
N HIS A 62 5.35 2.35 -13.50
CA HIS A 62 4.98 3.73 -13.83
C HIS A 62 5.91 4.79 -13.24
N ARG A 63 6.67 4.45 -12.18
CA ARG A 63 7.63 5.36 -11.53
C ARG A 63 7.00 6.73 -11.18
N PRO A 64 5.83 6.77 -10.49
CA PRO A 64 5.15 8.02 -10.15
C PRO A 64 6.05 8.97 -9.35
N ALA A 65 5.79 10.27 -9.42
CA ALA A 65 6.56 11.26 -8.68
C ALA A 65 6.44 11.10 -7.16
N ALA A 66 5.28 10.61 -6.67
CA ALA A 66 5.04 10.38 -5.26
C ALA A 66 4.13 9.17 -4.99
N ILE A 67 4.27 8.61 -3.78
CA ILE A 67 3.44 7.52 -3.28
C ILE A 67 2.94 7.89 -1.88
N LEU A 68 1.63 7.78 -1.64
CA LEU A 68 0.99 8.00 -0.35
C LEU A 68 0.27 6.71 0.08
N LEU A 69 0.79 6.07 1.13
CA LEU A 69 0.22 4.85 1.69
C LEU A 69 -0.35 5.08 3.08
N GLU A 70 -1.50 4.47 3.34
CA GLU A 70 -2.17 4.48 4.64
C GLU A 70 -2.25 3.05 5.20
N ASN A 71 -2.01 2.91 6.50
CA ASN A 71 -2.23 1.67 7.24
C ASN A 71 -2.35 1.97 8.75
N VAL A 72 -2.64 0.94 9.55
CA VAL A 72 -2.80 1.06 11.01
C VAL A 72 -1.47 1.30 11.73
N PRO A 73 -1.47 1.99 12.89
CA PRO A 73 -0.24 2.28 13.64
C PRO A 73 0.57 1.05 14.05
N ASN A 74 -0.10 -0.09 14.23
CA ASN A 74 0.54 -1.35 14.64
C ASN A 74 1.48 -1.92 13.57
N LEU A 75 1.42 -1.44 12.31
CA LEU A 75 2.41 -1.74 11.27
C LEU A 75 3.84 -1.41 11.71
N LEU A 76 4.01 -0.40 12.58
CA LEU A 76 5.32 0.03 13.09
C LEU A 76 5.91 -0.91 14.14
N SER A 77 5.08 -1.73 14.79
CA SER A 77 5.48 -2.55 15.95
C SER A 77 5.34 -4.05 15.75
N ILE A 78 4.52 -4.49 14.78
CA ILE A 78 4.34 -5.89 14.44
C ILE A 78 5.66 -6.55 14.00
N ASP A 79 5.83 -7.82 14.36
CA ASP A 79 7.05 -8.60 14.07
C ASP A 79 8.33 -7.83 14.44
N ALA A 80 8.35 -7.26 15.66
CA ALA A 80 9.45 -6.43 16.16
C ALA A 80 9.83 -5.24 15.24
N GLY A 81 8.89 -4.75 14.44
CA GLY A 81 9.10 -3.65 13.48
C GLY A 81 9.60 -4.10 12.10
N HIS A 82 9.75 -5.40 11.86
CA HIS A 82 10.20 -5.92 10.56
C HIS A 82 9.25 -5.55 9.43
N ALA A 83 7.93 -5.51 9.66
CA ALA A 83 7.00 -5.10 8.60
C ALA A 83 7.30 -3.67 8.12
N ALA A 84 7.40 -2.69 9.02
CA ALA A 84 7.78 -1.33 8.63
C ALA A 84 9.15 -1.29 7.92
N HIS A 85 10.13 -2.08 8.39
CA HIS A 85 11.43 -2.17 7.73
C HIS A 85 11.34 -2.71 6.30
N THR A 86 10.59 -3.80 6.08
CA THR A 86 10.35 -4.41 4.77
C THR A 86 9.67 -3.44 3.81
N LEU A 87 8.64 -2.72 4.27
CA LEU A 87 7.96 -1.71 3.46
C LEU A 87 8.92 -0.60 3.03
N VAL A 88 9.68 -0.05 3.98
CA VAL A 88 10.65 1.02 3.70
C VAL A 88 11.72 0.52 2.74
N ALA A 89 12.27 -0.68 2.97
CA ALA A 89 13.30 -1.27 2.12
C ALA A 89 12.81 -1.48 0.68
N ALA A 90 11.58 -1.96 0.50
CA ALA A 90 10.99 -2.14 -0.82
C ALA A 90 10.84 -0.82 -1.59
N LEU A 91 10.32 0.24 -0.94
CA LEU A 91 10.16 1.55 -1.59
C LEU A 91 11.52 2.25 -1.85
N VAL A 92 12.49 2.08 -0.95
CA VAL A 92 13.87 2.59 -1.16
C VAL A 92 14.56 1.85 -2.32
N ALA A 93 14.32 0.55 -2.49
CA ALA A 93 14.83 -0.20 -3.64
C ALA A 93 14.31 0.39 -4.96
N GLU A 94 13.05 0.85 -4.96
CA GLU A 94 12.42 1.58 -6.07
C GLU A 94 12.83 3.07 -6.15
N LYS A 95 13.84 3.51 -5.39
CA LYS A 95 14.42 4.88 -5.41
C LYS A 95 13.55 5.98 -4.79
N TYR A 96 12.60 5.63 -3.92
CA TYR A 96 11.85 6.61 -3.14
C TYR A 96 12.52 6.90 -1.79
N SER A 97 12.46 8.17 -1.37
CA SER A 97 12.66 8.54 0.03
C SER A 97 11.36 8.29 0.82
N VAL A 98 11.44 7.59 1.94
CA VAL A 98 10.26 7.22 2.73
C VAL A 98 10.19 8.00 4.04
N ARG A 99 9.01 8.56 4.35
CA ARG A 99 8.71 9.18 5.64
C ARG A 99 7.47 8.52 6.23
N LEU A 100 7.59 8.07 7.47
CA LEU A 100 6.47 7.50 8.23
C LEU A 100 6.01 8.52 9.27
N THR A 101 4.70 8.70 9.43
CA THR A 101 4.12 9.60 10.43
C THR A 101 2.79 9.03 10.89
N VAL A 102 2.58 8.97 12.21
CA VAL A 102 1.30 8.57 12.81
C VAL A 102 0.48 9.82 13.07
N LEU A 103 -0.74 9.86 12.53
CA LEU A 103 -1.67 10.98 12.69
C LEU A 103 -2.93 10.49 13.41
N ASN A 104 -3.47 11.33 14.29
CA ASN A 104 -4.76 11.13 14.93
C ASN A 104 -5.76 12.11 14.29
N ALA A 105 -6.94 11.62 13.92
CA ALA A 105 -7.98 12.42 13.27
C ALA A 105 -8.77 13.32 14.24
N ALA A 106 -8.62 13.10 15.55
CA ALA A 106 -9.33 13.81 16.62
C ALA A 106 -8.90 15.28 16.80
#